data_AF-A0A523R716-F1
#
_entry.id   AF-A0A523R716-F1
#
_cell.length_a   1.000
_cell.length_b   1.000
_cell.length_c   1.000
_cell.angle_alpha   90.00
_cell.angle_beta   90.00
_cell.angle_gamma   90.00
#
_symmetry.space_group_name_H-M   'P 1'
#
loop_
_entity.id
_entity.type
_entity.pdbx_description
1 polymer ?
#
loop_
_entity_poly.entity_id
_entity_poly.type
_entity_poly.pdbx_seq_one_letter_code
_entity_poly.pdbx_strand_id
1 'polypeptide(L)'
;MSKVKKDHLKSGTANRKQKLKEKSAYRSVILSAVIGGILLIISILLNGGYLSLFASEDLFLQTLDITVKVLVILFFFIFMTISIGNYKELTGKPLDLKLIVLIFIFSLIQAFRDSIVFSFSLIGLLLIMVYMFLVQEN
;
A
#
# COMPACT_ATOMS: atom_id res chain seq x y z
N MET A 1 -28.26 35.99 -42.52
CA MET A 1 -27.58 34.74 -42.10
C MET A 1 -26.47 35.10 -41.12
N SER A 2 -26.63 34.76 -39.83
CA SER A 2 -25.61 35.02 -38.81
C SER A 2 -24.92 33.72 -38.41
N LYS A 3 -23.64 33.58 -38.78
CA LYS A 3 -22.74 32.52 -38.30
C LYS A 3 -22.30 32.88 -36.89
N VAL A 4 -22.95 32.33 -35.87
CA VAL A 4 -22.49 32.45 -34.48
C VAL A 4 -21.65 31.22 -34.11
N LYS A 5 -20.40 31.50 -33.72
CA LYS A 5 -19.34 30.58 -33.30
C LYS A 5 -19.81 29.58 -32.23
N LYS A 6 -19.58 28.29 -32.47
CA LYS A 6 -19.71 27.19 -31.50
C LYS A 6 -18.34 26.79 -30.94
N ASP A 7 -17.73 27.62 -30.08
CA ASP A 7 -16.41 27.25 -29.48
C ASP A 7 -16.36 27.25 -27.95
N HIS A 8 -17.46 27.53 -27.23
CA HIS A 8 -17.40 27.65 -25.76
C HIS A 8 -17.89 26.45 -24.93
N LEU A 9 -18.24 25.31 -25.54
CA LEU A 9 -18.86 24.19 -24.82
C LEU A 9 -17.92 23.08 -24.34
N LYS A 10 -16.60 23.12 -24.64
CA LYS A 10 -15.66 22.04 -24.28
C LYS A 10 -14.84 22.28 -23.00
N SER A 11 -14.79 23.49 -22.43
CA SER A 11 -13.94 23.76 -21.26
C SER A 11 -14.55 23.30 -19.92
N GLY A 12 -15.89 23.31 -19.80
CA GLY A 12 -16.57 22.93 -18.55
C GLY A 12 -16.52 21.43 -18.23
N THR A 13 -16.55 20.56 -19.24
CA THR A 13 -16.51 19.10 -19.07
C THR A 13 -15.12 18.57 -18.74
N ALA A 14 -14.05 19.14 -19.31
CA ALA A 14 -12.67 18.78 -19.00
C ALA A 14 -12.33 19.10 -17.53
N ASN A 15 -12.70 20.30 -17.08
CA ASN A 15 -12.44 20.76 -15.70
C ASN A 15 -13.27 19.97 -14.66
N ARG A 16 -14.50 19.56 -15.01
CA ARG A 16 -15.35 18.70 -14.16
C ARG A 16 -14.81 17.26 -14.08
N LYS A 17 -14.29 16.71 -15.18
CA LYS A 17 -13.61 15.39 -15.19
C LYS A 17 -12.31 15.41 -14.38
N GLN A 18 -11.52 16.47 -14.47
CA GLN A 18 -10.31 16.64 -13.68
C GLN A 18 -10.63 16.72 -12.17
N LYS A 19 -11.60 17.55 -11.76
CA LYS A 19 -12.07 17.60 -10.36
C LYS A 19 -12.60 16.26 -9.84
N LEU A 20 -13.27 15.47 -10.70
CA LEU A 20 -13.74 14.12 -10.33
C LEU A 20 -12.57 13.14 -10.16
N LYS A 21 -11.56 13.21 -11.04
CA LYS A 21 -10.35 12.38 -10.96
C LYS A 21 -9.53 12.68 -9.70
N GLU A 22 -9.33 13.97 -9.39
CA GLU A 22 -8.66 14.44 -8.15
C GLU A 22 -9.42 13.98 -6.90
N LYS A 23 -10.76 14.12 -6.87
CA LYS A 23 -11.59 13.66 -5.76
C LYS A 23 -11.50 12.14 -5.57
N SER A 24 -11.43 11.38 -6.66
CA SER A 24 -11.30 9.93 -6.60
C SER A 24 -9.91 9.49 -6.13
N ALA A 25 -8.84 10.12 -6.63
CA ALA A 25 -7.48 9.83 -6.22
C ALA A 25 -7.27 10.19 -4.73
N TYR A 26 -7.81 11.32 -4.25
CA TYR A 26 -7.74 11.68 -2.83
C TYR A 26 -8.46 10.67 -1.93
N ARG A 27 -9.63 10.16 -2.35
CA ARG A 27 -10.32 9.08 -1.64
C ARG A 27 -9.48 7.79 -1.61
N SER A 28 -8.80 7.47 -2.72
CA SER A 28 -7.90 6.32 -2.79
C SER A 28 -6.74 6.43 -1.80
N VAL A 29 -6.12 7.61 -1.69
CA VAL A 29 -5.05 7.88 -0.70
C VAL A 29 -5.54 7.60 0.72
N ILE A 30 -6.69 8.16 1.10
CA ILE A 30 -7.26 7.99 2.44
C ILE A 30 -7.60 6.51 2.69
N LEU A 31 -8.28 5.85 1.76
CA LEU A 31 -8.71 4.48 1.93
C LEU A 31 -7.52 3.53 2.10
N SER A 32 -6.51 3.66 1.25
CA SER A 32 -5.28 2.86 1.34
C SER A 32 -4.48 3.16 2.62
N ALA A 33 -4.42 4.41 3.07
CA ALA A 33 -3.80 4.76 4.35
C ALA A 33 -4.54 4.15 5.54
N VAL A 34 -5.88 4.20 5.55
CA VAL A 34 -6.70 3.63 6.63
C VAL A 34 -6.55 2.11 6.67
N ILE A 35 -6.63 1.44 5.53
CA ILE A 35 -6.43 -0.02 5.44
C ILE A 35 -5.01 -0.38 5.90
N GLY A 36 -4.00 0.35 5.42
CA GLY A 36 -2.60 0.17 5.85
C GLY A 36 -2.45 0.35 7.37
N GLY A 37 -3.04 1.39 7.94
CA GLY A 37 -3.02 1.62 9.39
C GLY A 37 -3.68 0.49 10.19
N ILE A 38 -4.82 -0.03 9.74
CA ILE A 38 -5.48 -1.18 10.37
C ILE A 38 -4.58 -2.42 10.31
N LEU A 39 -3.97 -2.69 9.15
CA LEU A 39 -3.06 -3.82 8.98
C LEU A 39 -1.82 -3.70 9.86
N LEU A 40 -1.28 -2.49 10.05
CA LEU A 40 -0.17 -2.25 10.96
C LEU A 40 -0.54 -2.65 12.40
N ILE A 41 -1.72 -2.21 12.87
CA ILE A 41 -2.19 -2.54 14.22
C ILE A 41 -2.37 -4.06 14.36
N ILE A 42 -3.03 -4.71 13.41
CA ILE A 42 -3.22 -6.16 13.39
C ILE A 42 -1.87 -6.88 13.41
N SER A 43 -0.93 -6.43 12.59
CA SER A 43 0.42 -6.99 12.50
C SER A 43 1.17 -6.92 13.83
N ILE A 44 1.11 -5.77 14.51
CA ILE A 44 1.75 -5.59 15.82
C ILE A 44 1.10 -6.51 16.87
N LEU A 45 -0.22 -6.70 16.84
CA LEU A 45 -0.90 -7.59 17.77
C LEU A 45 -0.51 -9.06 17.55
N LEU A 46 -0.48 -9.51 16.28
CA LEU A 46 -0.13 -10.87 15.91
C LEU A 46 1.35 -11.20 16.16
N ASN A 47 2.26 -10.36 15.65
CA ASN A 47 3.70 -10.60 15.71
C ASN A 47 4.31 -10.16 17.05
N GLY A 48 3.64 -9.25 17.76
CA GLY A 48 3.97 -8.88 19.14
C GLY A 48 3.59 -9.96 20.16
N GLY A 49 2.96 -11.05 19.75
CA GLY A 49 2.54 -12.14 20.64
C GLY A 49 1.39 -11.78 21.57
N TYR A 50 0.68 -10.68 21.30
CA TYR A 50 -0.51 -10.28 22.06
C TYR A 50 -1.76 -11.06 21.62
N LEU A 51 -1.77 -11.53 20.36
CA LEU A 51 -2.85 -12.32 19.78
C LEU A 51 -2.26 -13.57 19.12
N SER A 52 -2.80 -14.75 19.46
CA SER A 52 -2.48 -16.01 18.78
C SER A 52 -3.72 -16.46 18.02
N LEU A 53 -3.62 -16.62 16.69
CA LEU A 53 -4.76 -17.08 15.89
C LEU A 53 -5.02 -18.57 16.08
N PHE A 54 -3.94 -19.35 16.15
CA PHE A 54 -4.01 -20.80 16.30
C PHE A 54 -2.99 -21.25 17.35
N ALA A 55 -3.46 -21.67 18.52
CA ALA A 55 -2.63 -22.30 19.54
C ALA A 55 -2.75 -23.83 19.37
N SER A 56 -1.99 -24.40 18.44
CA SER A 56 -1.99 -25.83 18.16
C SER A 56 -0.57 -26.34 17.86
N GLU A 57 -0.30 -27.58 18.25
CA GLU A 57 0.93 -28.30 17.90
C GLU A 57 0.89 -28.85 16.46
N ASP A 58 -0.27 -28.78 15.81
CA ASP A 58 -0.43 -29.21 14.43
C ASP A 58 0.37 -28.33 13.46
N LEU A 59 1.25 -28.97 12.69
CA LEU A 59 2.15 -28.31 11.74
C LEU A 59 1.38 -27.49 10.69
N PHE A 60 0.21 -27.97 10.27
CA PHE A 60 -0.61 -27.26 9.29
C PHE A 60 -1.12 -25.93 9.85
N LEU A 61 -1.67 -25.92 11.07
CA LEU A 61 -2.13 -24.70 11.73
C LEU A 61 -0.99 -23.71 12.04
N GLN A 62 0.19 -24.19 12.42
CA GLN A 62 1.37 -23.33 12.60
C GLN A 62 1.80 -22.66 11.29
N THR A 63 1.83 -23.44 10.20
CA THR A 63 2.16 -22.91 8.88
C THR A 63 1.15 -21.85 8.44
N LEU A 64 -0.13 -22.06 8.72
CA LEU A 64 -1.19 -21.10 8.42
C LEU A 64 -1.04 -19.82 9.23
N ASP A 65 -0.72 -19.91 10.53
CA ASP A 65 -0.45 -18.74 11.40
C ASP A 65 0.71 -17.88 10.87
N ILE A 66 1.83 -18.52 10.53
CA ILE A 66 3.00 -17.86 9.91
C ILE A 66 2.59 -17.20 8.59
N THR A 67 1.84 -17.91 7.74
CA THR A 67 1.39 -17.39 6.44
C THR A 67 0.54 -16.14 6.60
N VAL A 68 -0.43 -16.14 7.53
CA VAL A 68 -1.27 -14.97 7.80
C VAL A 68 -0.43 -13.80 8.30
N LYS A 69 0.49 -14.04 9.24
CA LYS A 69 1.40 -13.01 9.75
C LYS A 69 2.22 -12.36 8.63
N VAL A 70 2.81 -13.17 7.75
CA VAL A 70 3.57 -12.69 6.60
C VAL A 70 2.68 -11.88 5.65
N LEU A 71 1.50 -12.39 5.30
CA LEU A 71 0.57 -11.71 4.37
C LEU A 71 0.11 -10.35 4.91
N VAL A 72 -0.18 -10.25 6.21
CA VAL A 72 -0.58 -8.98 6.83
C VAL A 72 0.53 -7.93 6.68
N ILE A 73 1.80 -8.30 6.87
CA ILE A 73 2.95 -7.40 6.70
C ILE A 73 3.12 -6.98 5.23
N LEU A 74 2.99 -7.93 4.30
CA LEU A 74 3.09 -7.63 2.86
C LEU A 74 1.97 -6.71 2.39
N PHE A 75 0.73 -6.94 2.84
CA PHE A 75 -0.39 -6.07 2.51
C PHE A 75 -0.24 -4.69 3.15
N PHE A 76 0.22 -4.60 4.40
CA PHE A 76 0.57 -3.32 5.00
C PHE A 76 1.53 -2.53 4.10
N PHE A 77 2.62 -3.15 3.66
CA PHE A 77 3.61 -2.51 2.81
C PHE A 77 3.02 -2.03 1.48
N ILE A 78 2.22 -2.88 0.81
CA ILE A 78 1.56 -2.55 -0.46
C ILE A 78 0.59 -1.39 -0.28
N PHE A 79 -0.32 -1.44 0.70
CA PHE A 79 -1.32 -0.39 0.89
C PHE A 79 -0.70 0.95 1.27
N MET A 80 0.33 0.95 2.13
CA MET A 80 1.06 2.17 2.46
C MET A 80 1.78 2.75 1.24
N THR A 81 2.40 1.89 0.43
CA THR A 81 3.09 2.36 -0.78
C THR A 81 2.10 2.89 -1.83
N ILE A 82 0.95 2.25 -2.02
CA ILE A 82 -0.13 2.75 -2.89
C ILE A 82 -0.63 4.11 -2.39
N SER A 83 -0.85 4.26 -1.08
CA SER A 83 -1.31 5.52 -0.51
C SER A 83 -0.35 6.67 -0.82
N ILE A 84 0.94 6.44 -0.59
CA ILE A 84 1.98 7.43 -0.81
C ILE A 84 2.20 7.68 -2.31
N GLY A 85 2.16 6.64 -3.15
CA GLY A 85 2.20 6.77 -4.61
C GLY A 85 1.09 7.67 -5.13
N ASN A 86 -0.15 7.39 -4.73
CA ASN A 86 -1.31 8.19 -5.11
C ASN A 86 -1.23 9.64 -4.57
N TYR A 87 -0.71 9.83 -3.35
CA TYR A 87 -0.51 11.17 -2.79
C TYR A 87 0.54 11.96 -3.57
N LYS A 88 1.63 11.30 -3.97
CA LYS A 88 2.69 11.90 -4.76
C LYS A 88 2.21 12.29 -6.16
N GLU A 89 1.42 11.43 -6.81
CA GLU A 89 0.75 11.73 -8.09
C GLU A 89 -0.15 12.97 -7.98
N LEU A 90 -0.96 13.08 -6.91
CA LEU A 90 -1.80 14.27 -6.64
C LEU A 90 -1.00 15.56 -6.45
N THR A 91 0.18 15.47 -5.83
CA THR A 91 1.06 16.62 -5.63
C THR A 91 1.98 16.91 -6.82
N GLY A 92 1.92 16.10 -7.88
CA GLY A 92 2.81 16.21 -9.05
C GLY A 92 4.28 15.94 -8.75
N LYS A 93 4.58 15.26 -7.64
CA LYS A 93 5.96 14.94 -7.23
C LYS A 93 6.23 13.46 -7.50
N PRO A 94 7.46 13.07 -7.86
CA PRO A 94 7.83 11.66 -7.98
C PRO A 94 7.78 10.97 -6.61
N LEU A 95 7.58 9.66 -6.62
CA LEU A 95 7.66 8.83 -5.42
C LEU A 95 9.11 8.83 -4.91
N ASP A 96 9.30 9.16 -3.63
CA ASP A 96 10.63 9.23 -3.03
C ASP A 96 11.04 7.83 -2.53
N LEU A 97 12.13 7.29 -3.09
CA LEU A 97 12.70 6.01 -2.68
C LEU A 97 12.98 5.98 -1.17
N LYS A 98 13.41 7.10 -0.58
CA LYS A 98 13.66 7.18 0.88
C LYS A 98 12.43 6.85 1.70
N LEU A 99 11.26 7.28 1.22
CA LEU A 99 9.99 7.02 1.89
C LEU A 99 9.58 5.56 1.73
N ILE A 100 9.80 4.96 0.56
CA ILE A 100 9.55 3.52 0.36
C ILE A 100 10.46 2.68 1.26
N VAL A 101 11.76 3.00 1.31
CA VAL A 101 12.73 2.34 2.19
C VAL A 101 12.35 2.49 3.67
N LEU A 102 11.81 3.64 4.07
CA LEU A 102 11.30 3.83 5.43
C LEU A 102 10.14 2.88 5.73
N ILE A 103 9.14 2.77 4.84
CA ILE A 103 8.02 1.82 5.02
C ILE A 103 8.55 0.39 5.04
N PHE A 104 9.54 0.07 4.20
CA PHE A 104 10.17 -1.25 4.16
C PHE A 104 10.79 -1.62 5.52
N ILE A 105 11.54 -0.69 6.13
CA ILE A 105 12.10 -0.88 7.47
C ILE A 105 10.97 -1.05 8.51
N PHE A 106 9.92 -0.23 8.44
CA PHE A 106 8.76 -0.38 9.34
C PHE A 106 8.04 -1.72 9.16
N SER A 107 7.99 -2.27 7.95
CA SER A 107 7.45 -3.61 7.69
C SER A 107 8.32 -4.70 8.33
N LEU A 108 9.65 -4.59 8.23
CA LEU A 108 10.56 -5.56 8.85
C LEU A 108 10.52 -5.53 10.37
N ILE A 109 10.39 -4.34 10.96
CA ILE A 109 10.26 -4.18 12.41
C ILE A 109 9.02 -4.94 12.92
N GLN A 110 7.96 -5.10 12.12
CA GLN A 110 6.79 -5.87 12.57
C GLN A 110 7.09 -7.36 12.79
N ALA A 111 8.08 -7.93 12.09
CA ALA A 111 8.41 -9.35 12.17
C ALA A 111 9.62 -9.67 13.07
N PHE A 112 10.25 -8.69 13.71
CA PHE A 112 11.58 -8.86 14.34
C PHE A 112 11.67 -9.95 15.41
N ARG A 113 10.54 -10.32 16.03
CA ARG A 113 10.49 -11.32 17.11
C ARG A 113 10.52 -12.77 16.61
N ASP A 114 10.11 -13.00 15.37
CA ASP A 114 9.99 -14.34 14.79
C ASP A 114 10.87 -14.44 13.55
N SER A 115 11.95 -15.20 13.67
CA SER A 115 12.95 -15.35 12.59
C SER A 115 12.38 -15.94 11.30
N ILE A 116 11.35 -16.80 11.40
CA ILE A 116 10.73 -17.45 10.24
C ILE A 116 9.84 -16.44 9.54
N VAL A 117 8.95 -15.78 10.27
CA VAL A 117 8.10 -14.70 9.72
C VAL A 117 8.97 -13.59 9.13
N PHE A 118 10.04 -13.19 9.82
CA PHE A 118 10.98 -12.18 9.34
C PHE A 118 11.60 -12.57 8.00
N SER A 119 12.10 -13.80 7.87
CA SER A 119 12.77 -14.26 6.65
C SER A 119 11.82 -14.29 5.45
N PHE A 120 10.60 -14.81 5.63
CA PHE A 120 9.60 -14.84 4.57
C PHE A 120 9.10 -13.42 4.21
N SER A 121 8.86 -12.57 5.20
CA SER A 121 8.51 -11.16 4.97
C SER A 121 9.62 -10.42 4.24
N LEU A 122 10.89 -10.62 4.60
CA LEU A 122 12.03 -10.00 3.92
C LEU A 122 12.06 -10.37 2.43
N ILE A 123 11.94 -11.65 2.10
CA ILE A 123 11.90 -12.12 0.70
C ILE A 123 10.70 -11.50 -0.03
N GLY A 124 9.51 -11.54 0.57
CA GLY A 124 8.30 -10.97 -0.04
C GLY A 124 8.40 -9.47 -0.28
N LEU A 125 8.92 -8.71 0.69
CA LEU A 125 9.12 -7.27 0.57
C LEU A 125 10.16 -6.92 -0.50
N LEU A 126 11.27 -7.69 -0.60
CA LEU A 126 12.26 -7.51 -1.65
C LEU A 126 11.65 -7.77 -3.04
N LEU A 127 10.83 -8.81 -3.19
CA LEU A 127 10.13 -9.09 -4.45
C LEU A 127 9.19 -7.93 -4.85
N ILE A 128 8.45 -7.38 -3.89
CA ILE A 128 7.56 -6.22 -4.15
C ILE A 128 8.39 -4.98 -4.52
N MET A 129 9.53 -4.75 -3.86
CA MET A 129 10.44 -3.66 -4.18
C MET A 129 10.99 -3.76 -5.60
N VAL A 130 11.47 -4.94 -5.99
CA VAL A 130 11.97 -5.19 -7.35
C VAL A 130 10.86 -4.99 -8.38
N TYR A 131 9.66 -5.52 -8.11
CA TYR A 131 8.50 -5.31 -8.99
C TYR A 131 8.19 -3.82 -9.18
N MET A 132 8.14 -3.05 -8.08
CA MET A 132 7.86 -1.62 -8.16
C MET A 132 8.94 -0.85 -8.92
N PHE A 133 10.21 -1.23 -8.75
CA PHE A 133 11.32 -0.61 -9.47
C PHE A 133 11.20 -0.85 -10.98
N LEU A 134 10.95 -2.09 -11.40
CA LEU A 134 10.78 -2.45 -12.82
C LEU A 134 9.57 -1.76 -13.47
N VAL A 135 8.48 -1.57 -12.72
CA VAL A 135 7.28 -0.87 -13.22
C VAL A 135 7.50 0.64 -13.31
N GLN A 136 8.41 1.22 -12.53
CA GLN A 136 8.71 2.65 -12.58
C GLN A 136 9.64 3.05 -13.72
N GLU A 137 10.52 2.14 -14.17
CA GLU A 137 11.45 2.40 -15.28
C GLU A 137 10.81 2.23 -16.67
N ASN A 138 9.63 1.59 -16.76
CA ASN A 138 8.84 1.43 -17.99
C ASN A 138 7.71 2.47 -18.11
#